data_AF-A0A4Y7U1G9-F1
#
_entry.id   AF-A0A4Y7U1G9-F1
#
_cell.length_a   1.000
_cell.length_b   1.000
_cell.length_c   1.000
_cell.angle_alpha   90.00
_cell.angle_beta   90.00
_cell.angle_gamma   90.00
#
_symmetry.space_group_name_H-M   'P 1'
#
loop_
_entity.id
_entity.type
_entity.pdbx_description
1 polymer ?
#
loop_
_entity_poly.entity_id
_entity_poly.type
_entity_poly.pdbx_seq_one_letter_code
_entity_poly.pdbx_strand_id
1 'polypeptide(L)'
;YPLQQYDSFMPKLLIDQVVSLSDIDAICTGYQADLDIFKGDLVRFVLLETSEEEVENRLFIAIHHLAVDGVSWRILTEDLINLIENHSSGNTF
;
A
#
# COMPACT_ATOMS: atom_id res chain seq x y z
N TYR A 1 -12.03 4.42 -30.55
CA TYR A 1 -11.29 4.47 -29.27
C TYR A 1 -11.01 3.05 -28.85
N PRO A 2 -9.75 2.60 -28.76
CA PRO A 2 -9.49 1.28 -28.20
C PRO A 2 -9.93 1.31 -26.74
N LEU A 3 -10.76 0.36 -26.35
CA LEU A 3 -11.12 0.13 -24.96
C LEU A 3 -9.81 -0.14 -24.22
N GLN A 4 -9.50 0.67 -23.21
CA GLN A 4 -8.36 0.46 -22.35
C GLN A 4 -8.61 -0.85 -21.59
N GLN A 5 -8.02 -1.93 -22.09
CA GLN A 5 -8.10 -3.24 -21.49
C GLN A 5 -7.09 -3.22 -20.34
N TYR A 6 -7.54 -2.74 -19.18
CA TYR A 6 -6.80 -2.90 -17.93
C TYR A 6 -6.72 -4.40 -17.67
N ASP A 7 -5.56 -4.98 -17.95
CA ASP A 7 -5.27 -6.33 -17.46
C ASP A 7 -5.48 -6.34 -15.94
N SER A 8 -5.86 -7.49 -15.38
CA SER A 8 -6.25 -7.58 -13.96
C SER A 8 -5.02 -7.56 -13.05
N PHE A 9 -4.33 -6.42 -13.00
CA PHE A 9 -3.32 -6.19 -11.97
C PHE A 9 -4.03 -6.22 -10.61
N MET A 10 -3.82 -7.29 -9.86
CA MET A 10 -4.36 -7.47 -8.52
C MET A 10 -3.21 -7.26 -7.53
N PRO A 11 -3.13 -6.09 -6.87
CA PRO A 11 -2.11 -5.86 -5.87
C PRO A 11 -2.25 -6.86 -4.73
N LYS A 12 -1.12 -7.40 -4.27
CA LYS A 12 -1.06 -8.27 -3.09
C LYS A 12 -0.59 -7.46 -1.89
N LEU A 13 -1.14 -7.78 -0.72
CA LEU A 13 -0.61 -7.33 0.56
C LEU A 13 0.57 -8.24 0.94
N LEU A 14 1.76 -7.65 1.01
CA LEU A 14 2.95 -8.31 1.57
C LEU A 14 2.98 -8.07 3.08
N ILE A 15 3.61 -8.97 3.81
CA ILE A 15 3.84 -8.85 5.25
C ILE A 15 5.36 -8.92 5.47
N ASP A 16 5.89 -7.96 6.22
CA ASP A 16 7.31 -7.92 6.58
C ASP A 16 7.46 -7.62 8.08
N GLN A 17 8.38 -8.33 8.73
CA GLN A 17 8.60 -8.18 10.17
C GLN A 17 9.68 -7.14 10.42
N VAL A 18 9.33 -6.14 11.22
CA VAL A 18 10.21 -5.03 11.57
C VAL A 18 10.78 -5.28 12.97
N VAL A 19 12.08 -5.54 13.01
CA VAL A 19 12.82 -5.75 14.27
C VAL A 19 13.06 -4.44 15.01
N SER A 20 13.33 -3.36 14.28
CA SER A 20 13.52 -2.02 14.85
C SER A 20 12.85 -0.94 14.01
N LEU A 21 12.27 0.07 14.67
CA LEU A 21 11.69 1.22 13.98
C LEU A 21 12.70 1.97 13.10
N SER A 22 14.00 1.91 13.42
CA SER A 22 15.04 2.51 12.59
C SER A 22 15.19 1.85 11.21
N ASP A 23 14.70 0.62 11.06
CA ASP A 23 14.85 -0.15 9.82
C ASP A 23 13.73 0.14 8.82
N ILE A 24 12.63 0.77 9.26
CA ILE A 24 11.44 1.02 8.44
C ILE A 24 11.80 1.79 7.16
N ASP A 25 12.59 2.86 7.26
CA ASP A 25 12.95 3.67 6.10
C ASP A 25 13.72 2.86 5.05
N ALA A 26 14.63 1.99 5.49
CA ALA A 26 15.40 1.11 4.61
C ALA A 26 14.51 0.06 3.94
N ILE A 27 13.59 -0.54 4.69
CA ILE A 27 12.62 -1.52 4.20
C ILE A 27 11.71 -0.87 3.14
N CYS A 28 11.11 0.28 3.46
CA CYS A 28 10.26 1.05 2.55
C CYS A 28 11.01 1.45 1.27
N THR A 29 12.25 1.91 1.39
CA THR A 29 13.10 2.27 0.24
C THR A 29 13.33 1.06 -0.67
N GLY A 30 13.60 -0.12 -0.09
CA GLY A 30 13.76 -1.36 -0.84
C GLY A 30 12.51 -1.73 -1.63
N TYR A 31 11.34 -1.69 -0.98
CA TYR A 31 10.07 -1.98 -1.64
C TYR A 31 9.70 -0.97 -2.72
N GLN A 32 10.00 0.32 -2.50
CA GLN A 32 9.79 1.38 -3.50
C GLN A 32 10.68 1.17 -4.74
N ALA A 33 11.95 0.83 -4.53
CA ALA A 33 12.92 0.64 -5.61
C ALA A 33 12.62 -0.59 -6.49
N ASP A 34 11.86 -1.56 -5.97
CA ASP A 34 11.50 -2.79 -6.66
C ASP A 34 10.17 -2.67 -7.45
N LEU A 35 9.58 -1.46 -7.55
CA LEU A 35 8.51 -1.21 -8.51
C LEU A 35 9.05 -1.23 -9.95
N ASP A 36 8.44 -2.04 -10.81
CA ASP A 36 8.84 -2.23 -12.19
C ASP A 36 7.66 -1.99 -13.15
N ILE A 37 7.64 -0.81 -13.77
CA ILE A 37 6.58 -0.40 -14.71
C ILE A 37 6.52 -1.28 -15.96
N PHE A 38 7.61 -1.92 -16.35
CA PHE A 38 7.63 -2.79 -17.53
C PHE A 38 7.01 -4.16 -17.24
N LYS A 39 6.96 -4.56 -15.97
CA LYS A 39 6.24 -5.75 -15.48
C LYS A 39 4.81 -5.45 -15.06
N GLY A 40 4.42 -4.18 -15.05
CA GLY A 40 3.09 -3.74 -14.62
C GLY A 40 2.96 -3.54 -13.11
N ASP A 41 4.06 -3.54 -12.36
CA ASP A 41 4.07 -3.32 -10.92
C ASP A 41 3.95 -1.82 -10.62
N LEU A 42 2.72 -1.32 -10.65
CA LEU A 42 2.41 0.10 -10.44
C LEU A 42 2.16 0.46 -8.99
N VAL A 43 1.82 -0.52 -8.15
CA VAL A 43 1.54 -0.31 -6.72
C VAL A 43 2.02 -1.49 -5.88
N ARG A 44 2.41 -1.18 -4.65
CA ARG A 44 2.80 -2.15 -3.63
C ARG A 44 2.19 -1.80 -2.29
N PHE A 45 1.67 -2.80 -1.59
CA PHE A 45 1.17 -2.72 -0.23
C PHE A 45 1.99 -3.65 0.66
N VAL A 46 2.52 -3.13 1.77
CA VAL A 46 3.30 -3.89 2.72
C VAL A 46 2.79 -3.59 4.13
N LEU A 47 2.29 -4.60 4.83
CA LEU A 47 2.03 -4.55 6.25
C LEU A 47 3.35 -4.83 6.98
N LEU A 48 3.87 -3.80 7.64
CA LEU A 48 5.02 -3.88 8.50
C LEU A 48 4.55 -4.28 9.90
N GLU A 49 4.80 -5.54 10.26
CA GLU A 49 4.54 -6.07 11.60
C GLU A 49 5.65 -5.60 12.53
N THR A 50 5.33 -4.66 13.42
CA THR A 50 6.29 -4.16 14.41
C THR A 50 6.39 -5.13 15.59
N SER A 51 7.48 -5.05 16.36
CA SER A 51 7.64 -5.85 17.58
C SER A 51 6.49 -5.64 18.58
N GLU A 52 6.25 -6.62 19.46
CA GLU A 52 5.21 -6.54 20.51
C GLU A 52 5.34 -5.34 21.47
N GLU A 53 6.53 -4.72 21.55
CA GLU A 53 6.76 -3.48 22.31
C GLU A 53 6.05 -2.27 21.69
N GLU A 54 5.73 -2.33 20.39
CA GLU A 54 4.98 -1.32 19.66
C GLU A 54 3.52 -1.73 19.55
N VAL A 55 2.62 -0.76 19.79
CA VAL A 55 1.17 -1.02 19.87
C VAL A 55 0.55 -1.21 18.49
N GLU A 56 1.17 -0.67 17.43
CA GLU A 56 0.54 -0.55 16.11
C GLU A 56 1.48 -1.00 14.98
N ASN A 57 0.97 -1.89 14.12
CA ASN A 57 1.58 -2.20 12.83
C ASN A 57 1.47 -1.00 11.88
N ARG A 58 2.34 -0.95 10.85
CA ARG A 58 2.34 0.13 9.86
C ARG A 58 2.01 -0.40 8.47
N LEU A 59 1.12 0.27 7.75
CA LEU A 59 0.86 -0.03 6.34
C LEU A 59 1.68 0.90 5.45
N PHE A 60 2.61 0.34 4.69
CA PHE A 60 3.34 1.05 3.65
C PHE A 60 2.67 0.86 2.29
N ILE A 61 2.53 1.97 1.55
CA ILE A 61 1.93 2.00 0.22
C ILE A 61 2.87 2.77 -0.71
N ALA A 62 3.38 2.10 -1.73
CA ALA A 62 4.14 2.74 -2.81
C ALA A 62 3.33 2.66 -4.09
N ILE A 63 3.09 3.80 -4.74
CA ILE A 63 2.38 3.88 -6.02
C ILE A 63 3.20 4.71 -7.00
N HIS A 64 3.40 4.20 -8.21
CA HIS A 64 4.08 4.92 -9.27
C HIS A 64 3.23 6.11 -9.75
N HIS A 65 3.85 7.28 -9.98
CA HIS A 65 3.16 8.49 -10.43
C HIS A 65 2.38 8.36 -11.76
N LEU A 66 2.63 7.30 -12.53
CA LEU A 66 1.87 7.00 -13.74
C LEU A 66 0.43 6.54 -13.43
N ALA A 67 0.19 6.04 -12.21
CA ALA A 67 -1.10 5.53 -11.75
C ALA A 67 -1.83 6.47 -10.78
N VAL A 68 -1.13 7.46 -10.21
CA VAL A 68 -1.67 8.34 -9.16
C VAL A 68 -1.13 9.76 -9.28
N ASP A 69 -1.98 10.74 -9.00
CA ASP A 69 -1.62 12.15 -8.82
C ASP A 69 -1.93 12.65 -7.39
N GLY A 70 -1.59 13.90 -7.10
CA GLY A 70 -1.80 14.47 -5.77
C GLY A 70 -3.28 14.53 -5.32
N VAL A 71 -4.23 14.58 -6.25
CA VAL A 71 -5.66 14.56 -5.93
C VAL A 71 -6.11 13.12 -5.66
N SER A 72 -5.65 12.19 -6.50
CA SER A 72 -5.91 10.76 -6.40
C SER A 72 -5.43 10.19 -5.07
N TRP A 73 -4.27 10.65 -4.57
CA TRP A 73 -3.76 10.25 -3.25
C TRP A 73 -4.74 10.53 -2.13
N ARG A 74 -5.34 11.73 -2.11
CA ARG A 74 -6.29 12.11 -1.07
C ARG A 74 -7.50 11.17 -1.05
N ILE A 75 -8.07 10.91 -2.22
CA ILE A 75 -9.23 10.02 -2.38
C ILE A 75 -8.86 8.60 -1.92
N LEU A 76 -7.74 8.06 -2.40
CA LEU A 76 -7.27 6.71 -2.03
C LEU A 76 -7.07 6.57 -0.51
N THR A 77 -6.46 7.57 0.14
CA THR A 77 -6.24 7.53 1.59
C THR A 77 -7.53 7.67 2.38
N GLU A 78 -8.43 8.56 1.97
CA GLU A 78 -9.74 8.73 2.61
C GLU A 78 -10.57 7.45 2.50
N ASP A 79 -10.64 6.84 1.31
CA ASP A 79 -11.34 5.58 1.09
C ASP A 79 -10.74 4.43 1.90
N LEU A 80 -9.40 4.34 1.98
CA LEU A 80 -8.72 3.31 2.75
C LEU A 80 -9.03 3.44 4.26
N ILE A 81 -8.97 4.66 4.80
CA ILE A 81 -9.31 4.93 6.21
C ILE A 81 -10.76 4.56 6.47
N ASN A 82 -11.69 5.02 5.63
CA ASN A 82 -13.10 4.71 5.75
C ASN A 82 -13.36 3.19 5.72
N LEU A 83 -12.69 2.46 4.83
CA LEU A 83 -12.83 1.00 4.76
C LEU A 83 -12.34 0.33 6.04
N ILE A 84 -11.15 0.71 6.55
CA ILE A 84 -10.61 0.14 7.79
C ILE A 84 -11.52 0.45 8.98
N GLU A 85 -12.00 1.69 9.10
CA GLU A 85 -12.90 2.10 10.18
C GLU A 85 -14.23 1.35 10.13
N ASN A 86 -14.88 1.28 8.96
CA ASN A 86 -16.15 0.58 8.79
C ASN A 86 -16.02 -0.93 9.04
N HIS A 87 -14.92 -1.55 8.60
CA HIS A 87 -14.67 -2.98 8.79
C HIS A 87 -14.30 -3.30 10.26
N SER A 88 -13.58 -2.42 10.94
CA SER A 88 -13.30 -2.54 12.38
C SER A 88 -14.55 -2.31 13.25
N SER A 89 -15.50 -1.51 12.77
CA SER A 89 -16.76 -1.19 13.46
C SER A 89 -17.91 -2.17 13.17
N GLY A 90 -17.70 -3.20 12.35
CA GLY A 90 -18.72 -4.19 11.99
C GLY A 90 -19.84 -3.66 11.09
N ASN A 91 -19.64 -2.50 10.45
CA ASN A 91 -20.66 -1.86 9.62
C ASN A 91 -20.33 -2.12 8.14
N THR A 92 -20.81 -3.24 7.61
CA THR A 92 -20.73 -3.55 6.17
C THR A 92 -21.87 -2.85 5.43
N PHE A 93 -21.53 -2.10 4.38
CA PHE A 93 -22.49 -1.56 3.41
C PHE A 93 -23.23 -2.66 2.63
#